data_AF-A0A2W4L1U8-F1
#
_entry.id   AF-A0A2W4L1U8-F1
#
_cell.length_a   1.000
_cell.length_b   1.000
_cell.length_c   1.000
_cell.angle_alpha   90.00
_cell.angle_beta   90.00
_cell.angle_gamma   90.00
#
_symmetry.space_group_name_H-M   'P 1'
#
loop_
_entity.id
_entity.type
_entity.pdbx_description
1 polymer ?
#
loop_
_entity_poly.entity_id
_entity_poly.type
_entity_poly.pdbx_seq_one_letter_code
_entity_poly.pdbx_strand_id
1 'polypeptide(L)'
;YVYVDGLAVGDVGESLLTERRILGDGGFIAATVVIDSVTGKVVAGPTVSAKGFSEDPEAFNAVIPLITEALGRAAADGVTDPHQLQQIVRRTVGRWVHDTYRRRPMIVPTVVEV
;
A
#
# COMPACT_ATOMS: atom_id res chain seq x y z
N TYR A 1 26.56 -20.19 18.92
CA TYR A 1 25.55 -19.93 19.97
C TYR A 1 24.17 -20.21 19.38
N VAL A 2 23.42 -21.14 19.97
CA VAL A 2 22.06 -21.51 19.53
C VAL A 2 21.09 -21.01 20.60
N TYR A 3 20.12 -20.19 20.21
CA TYR A 3 19.00 -19.83 21.07
C TYR A 3 17.85 -20.80 20.81
N VAL A 4 17.34 -21.40 21.89
CA VAL A 4 16.15 -22.25 21.90
C VAL A 4 15.10 -21.49 22.69
N ASP A 5 13.98 -21.15 22.05
CA ASP A 5 12.75 -20.82 22.75
C ASP A 5 11.67 -21.82 22.33
N GLY A 6 11.05 -22.44 23.32
CA GLY A 6 10.15 -23.55 23.13
C GLY A 6 8.81 -23.04 22.61
N LEU A 7 8.49 -23.39 21.36
CA LEU A 7 7.17 -23.65 20.77
C LEU A 7 7.29 -23.42 19.25
N ALA A 8 7.25 -24.50 18.47
CA ALA A 8 7.37 -24.56 17.00
C ALA A 8 8.80 -24.57 16.44
N VAL A 9 9.39 -25.77 16.43
CA VAL A 9 10.51 -26.11 15.54
C VAL A 9 9.99 -26.14 14.09
N GLY A 10 10.60 -25.39 13.17
CA GLY A 10 10.59 -25.77 11.75
C GLY A 10 10.47 -24.65 10.72
N ASP A 11 9.34 -23.94 10.65
CA ASP A 11 8.99 -23.12 9.47
C ASP A 11 8.45 -21.70 9.77
N VAL A 12 8.35 -21.33 11.05
CA VAL A 12 7.62 -20.12 11.49
C VAL A 12 8.55 -18.93 11.80
N GLY A 13 9.87 -19.11 11.71
CA GLY A 13 10.84 -18.10 12.12
C GLY A 13 11.22 -17.12 11.01
N GLU A 14 11.72 -17.61 9.88
CA GLU A 14 12.52 -16.78 8.98
C GLU A 14 11.69 -15.77 8.16
N SER A 15 10.51 -16.18 7.67
CA SER A 15 9.60 -15.32 6.90
C SER A 15 8.98 -14.23 7.78
N LEU A 16 8.45 -14.58 8.96
CA LEU A 16 7.88 -13.63 9.91
C LEU A 16 8.93 -12.67 10.50
N LEU A 17 10.16 -13.14 10.73
CA LEU A 17 11.27 -12.27 11.15
C LEU A 17 11.70 -11.33 10.03
N THR A 18 11.71 -11.78 8.78
CA THR A 18 12.00 -10.95 7.60
C THR A 18 10.92 -9.89 7.39
N GLU A 19 9.64 -10.26 7.49
CA GLU A 19 8.51 -9.32 7.43
C GLU A 19 8.62 -8.24 8.51
N ARG A 20 8.90 -8.65 9.75
CA ARG A 20 9.12 -7.71 10.86
C ARG A 20 10.30 -6.79 10.64
N ARG A 21 11.39 -7.28 10.04
CA ARG A 21 12.57 -6.46 9.73
C ARG A 21 12.28 -5.43 8.64
N ILE A 22 11.56 -5.81 7.57
CA ILE A 22 11.14 -4.88 6.51
C ILE A 22 10.22 -3.79 7.09
N LEU A 23 9.31 -4.15 8.00
CA LEU A 23 8.44 -3.22 8.71
C LEU A 23 9.18 -2.34 9.73
N GLY A 24 10.24 -2.87 10.36
CA GLY A 24 11.04 -2.18 11.38
C GLY A 24 12.02 -1.15 10.83
N ASP A 25 12.66 -1.42 9.68
CA ASP A 25 13.72 -0.56 9.12
C ASP A 25 13.21 0.43 8.05
N GLY A 26 12.20 0.06 7.26
CA GLY A 26 11.80 0.80 6.05
C GLY A 26 10.60 1.73 6.21
N GLY A 27 9.77 1.48 7.22
CA GLY A 27 8.41 2.02 7.31
C GLY A 27 7.47 1.44 6.24
N PHE A 28 6.17 1.68 6.41
CA PHE A 28 5.16 1.29 5.43
C PHE A 28 4.18 2.42 5.14
N ILE A 29 3.57 2.36 3.96
CA ILE A 29 2.50 3.26 3.52
C ILE A 29 1.25 2.40 3.28
N ALA A 30 0.17 2.72 3.98
CA ALA A 30 -1.15 2.16 3.74
C ALA A 30 -1.97 3.13 2.88
N ALA A 31 -2.61 2.61 1.84
CA ALA A 31 -3.48 3.38 0.95
C ALA A 31 -4.81 2.66 0.78
N THR A 32 -5.89 3.24 1.31
CA THR A 32 -7.23 2.67 1.26
C THR A 32 -8.10 3.47 0.30
N VAL A 33 -8.82 2.79 -0.61
CA VAL A 33 -9.76 3.41 -1.54
C VAL A 33 -11.08 2.66 -1.50
N VAL A 34 -12.19 3.40 -1.57
CA VAL A 34 -13.53 2.82 -1.72
C VAL A 34 -14.00 3.02 -3.16
N ILE A 35 -14.40 1.94 -3.81
CA ILE A 35 -14.86 1.94 -5.20
C ILE A 35 -16.28 1.38 -5.31
N ASP A 36 -16.97 1.79 -6.37
CA ASP A 36 -18.22 1.17 -6.81
C ASP A 36 -17.89 -0.11 -7.58
N SER A 37 -18.44 -1.24 -7.14
CA SER A 37 -18.15 -2.58 -7.69
C SER A 37 -18.56 -2.74 -9.16
N VAL A 38 -19.53 -1.95 -9.65
CA VAL A 38 -20.06 -2.06 -11.01
C VAL A 38 -19.29 -1.17 -11.99
N THR A 39 -18.93 0.03 -11.56
CA THR A 39 -18.33 1.06 -12.42
C THR A 39 -16.83 1.22 -12.21
N GLY A 40 -16.27 0.67 -11.14
CA GLY A 40 -14.85 0.82 -10.75
C GLY A 40 -14.49 2.24 -10.29
N LYS A 41 -15.47 3.15 -10.21
CA LYS A 41 -15.24 4.55 -9.85
C LYS A 41 -14.99 4.70 -8.35
N VAL A 42 -14.14 5.65 -8.00
CA VAL A 42 -13.88 6.02 -6.61
C VAL A 42 -15.13 6.67 -6.00
N VAL A 43 -15.68 6.07 -4.96
CA VAL A 43 -16.86 6.55 -4.22
C VAL A 43 -16.45 7.40 -3.02
N ALA A 44 -15.38 7.00 -2.34
CA ALA A 44 -14.77 7.77 -1.28
C ALA A 44 -13.25 7.80 -1.47
N GLY A 45 -12.68 8.99 -1.22
CA GLY A 45 -11.33 9.33 -1.63
C GLY A 45 -10.26 8.40 -1.06
N PRO A 46 -9.10 8.29 -1.76
CA PRO A 46 -7.95 7.57 -1.24
C PRO A 46 -7.50 8.16 0.08
N THR A 47 -7.48 7.36 1.14
CA THR A 47 -6.83 7.71 2.41
C THR A 47 -5.44 7.10 2.43
N VAL A 48 -4.42 7.94 2.58
CA VAL A 48 -3.03 7.50 2.66
C VAL A 48 -2.47 7.82 4.04
N SER A 49 -1.86 6.82 4.67
CA SER A 49 -1.18 6.96 5.96
C SER A 49 0.12 6.20 5.94
N ALA A 50 1.03 6.55 6.83
CA ALA A 50 2.29 5.84 6.93
C ALA A 50 2.76 5.70 8.38
N LYS A 51 3.56 4.67 8.64
CA LYS A 51 4.34 4.53 9.86
C LYS A 51 5.81 4.39 9.51
N GLY A 52 6.69 5.12 10.20
CA GLY A 52 8.14 5.10 9.94
C GLY A 52 8.59 5.74 8.62
N PHE A 53 7.68 6.47 7.94
CA PHE A 53 7.99 7.15 6.67
C PHE A 53 8.03 8.67 6.81
N SER A 54 6.91 9.27 7.25
CA SER A 54 6.74 10.70 7.51
C SER A 54 5.79 10.87 8.70
N GLU A 55 6.08 11.83 9.57
CA GLU A 55 5.17 12.25 10.65
C GLU A 55 4.26 13.41 10.23
N ASP A 56 4.55 14.03 9.07
CA ASP A 56 3.75 15.10 8.50
C ASP A 56 2.51 14.52 7.77
N PRO A 57 1.28 14.84 8.25
CA PRO A 57 0.04 14.41 7.60
C PRO A 57 -0.09 14.92 6.15
N GLU A 58 0.49 16.08 5.83
CA GLU A 58 0.36 16.71 4.52
C GLU A 58 1.31 16.11 3.47
N ALA A 59 2.31 15.33 3.91
CA ALA A 59 3.31 14.72 3.03
C ALA A 59 2.71 13.86 1.90
N PHE A 60 1.47 13.39 2.07
CA PHE A 60 0.76 12.54 1.11
C PHE A 60 -0.30 13.27 0.28
N ASN A 61 -0.55 14.55 0.52
CA ASN A 61 -1.58 15.30 -0.23
C ASN A 61 -1.30 15.30 -1.74
N ALA A 62 -0.03 15.27 -2.14
CA ALA A 62 0.38 15.21 -3.54
C ALA A 62 0.08 13.86 -4.22
N VAL A 63 -0.01 12.75 -3.48
CA VAL A 63 -0.25 11.42 -4.07
C VAL A 63 -1.73 11.10 -4.24
N ILE A 64 -2.60 11.69 -3.41
CA ILE A 64 -4.06 11.49 -3.47
C ILE A 64 -4.63 11.75 -4.89
N PRO A 65 -4.36 12.91 -5.54
CA PRO A 65 -4.89 13.14 -6.89
C PRO A 65 -4.31 12.18 -7.93
N LEU A 66 -3.05 11.74 -7.78
CA LEU A 66 -2.44 10.76 -8.68
C LEU A 66 -3.13 9.39 -8.60
N ILE A 67 -3.52 8.96 -7.40
CA ILE A 67 -4.26 7.71 -7.20
C ILE A 67 -5.66 7.84 -7.84
N THR A 68 -6.37 8.92 -7.55
CA THR A 68 -7.71 9.17 -8.09
C THR A 68 -7.71 9.20 -9.62
N GLU A 69 -6.72 9.88 -10.23
CA GLU A 69 -6.59 9.93 -11.68
C GLU A 69 -6.28 8.54 -12.28
N ALA A 70 -5.36 7.79 -11.68
CA ALA A 70 -5.01 6.46 -12.15
C ALA A 70 -6.20 5.49 -12.09
N LEU A 71 -6.98 5.54 -11.01
CA LEU A 71 -8.19 4.72 -10.86
C LEU A 71 -9.31 5.19 -11.79
N GLY A 72 -9.47 6.50 -12.00
CA GLY A 72 -10.45 7.05 -12.94
C GLY A 72 -10.19 6.61 -14.38
N ARG A 73 -8.92 6.57 -14.80
CA ARG A 73 -8.52 6.01 -16.11
C ARG A 73 -8.82 4.52 -16.20
N ALA A 74 -8.44 3.76 -15.18
CA ALA A 74 -8.71 2.31 -15.14
C ALA A 74 -10.22 2.00 -15.21
N ALA A 75 -11.05 2.75 -14.49
CA ALA A 75 -12.50 2.63 -14.54
C ALA A 75 -13.06 2.98 -15.94
N ALA A 76 -12.51 4.01 -16.60
CA ALA A 76 -12.89 4.35 -17.98
C ALA A 76 -12.52 3.25 -18.98
N ASP A 77 -11.45 2.51 -18.73
CA ASP A 77 -11.04 1.32 -19.48
C ASP A 77 -11.82 0.05 -19.09
N GLY A 78 -12.79 0.16 -18.18
CA GLY A 78 -13.64 -0.96 -17.73
C GLY A 78 -12.99 -1.86 -16.68
N VAL A 79 -11.89 -1.44 -16.05
CA VAL A 79 -11.24 -2.21 -14.98
C VAL A 79 -12.00 -2.02 -13.67
N THR A 80 -12.65 -3.09 -13.21
CA THR A 80 -13.35 -3.13 -11.92
C THR A 80 -12.75 -4.12 -10.93
N ASP A 81 -11.87 -5.02 -11.39
CA ASP A 81 -11.25 -6.05 -10.55
C ASP A 81 -10.41 -5.43 -9.40
N PRO A 82 -10.75 -5.72 -8.12
CA PRO A 82 -10.07 -5.13 -6.96
C PRO A 82 -8.58 -5.40 -6.92
N HIS A 83 -8.15 -6.59 -7.37
CA HIS A 83 -6.74 -6.94 -7.37
C HIS A 83 -5.96 -6.07 -8.36
N GLN A 84 -6.48 -5.87 -9.57
CA GLN A 84 -5.89 -4.96 -10.55
C GLN A 84 -5.86 -3.51 -10.04
N LEU A 85 -6.93 -3.05 -9.39
CA LEU A 85 -6.98 -1.71 -8.81
C LEU A 85 -5.97 -1.55 -7.66
N GLN A 86 -5.80 -2.56 -6.79
CA GLN A 86 -4.72 -2.59 -5.77
C GLN A 86 -3.33 -2.49 -6.42
N GLN A 87 -3.08 -3.20 -7.52
CA GLN A 87 -1.81 -3.13 -8.25
C GLN A 87 -1.57 -1.72 -8.83
N ILE A 88 -2.62 -1.06 -9.33
CA ILE A 88 -2.56 0.32 -9.81
C ILE A 88 -2.19 1.25 -8.66
N VAL A 89 -2.90 1.19 -7.52
CA VAL A 89 -2.58 2.00 -6.33
C VAL A 89 -1.14 1.79 -5.89
N ARG A 90 -0.68 0.53 -5.76
CA ARG A 90 0.69 0.20 -5.35
C ARG A 90 1.74 0.82 -6.27
N ARG A 91 1.54 0.73 -7.59
CA ARG A 91 2.49 1.27 -8.58
C ARG A 91 2.50 2.80 -8.56
N THR A 92 1.34 3.44 -8.45
CA THR A 92 1.22 4.90 -8.38
C THR A 92 1.91 5.45 -7.15
N VAL A 93 1.62 4.90 -5.97
CA VAL A 93 2.27 5.31 -4.71
C VAL A 93 3.76 5.02 -4.76
N GLY A 94 4.17 3.84 -5.24
CA GLY A 94 5.58 3.46 -5.29
C GLY A 94 6.42 4.35 -6.19
N ARG A 95 5.89 4.73 -7.35
CA ARG A 95 6.53 5.69 -8.25
C ARG A 95 6.67 7.06 -7.58
N TRP A 96 5.56 7.59 -7.05
CA TRP A 96 5.57 8.90 -6.40
C TRP A 96 6.55 8.97 -5.22
N VAL A 97 6.58 7.95 -4.35
CA VAL A 97 7.51 7.91 -3.21
C VAL A 97 8.96 7.86 -3.67
N HIS A 98 9.25 7.02 -4.67
CA HIS A 98 10.59 6.90 -5.21
C HIS A 98 11.06 8.22 -5.84
N ASP A 99 10.19 8.91 -6.56
CA ASP A 99 10.54 10.14 -7.28
C ASP A 99 10.67 11.33 -6.33
N THR A 100 9.81 11.40 -5.30
CA THR A 100 9.77 12.51 -4.33
C THR A 100 10.84 12.35 -3.23
N TYR A 101 10.98 11.14 -2.68
CA TYR A 101 11.77 10.91 -1.46
C TYR A 101 12.97 9.97 -1.66
N ARG A 102 13.12 9.36 -2.85
CA ARG A 102 14.18 8.36 -3.13
C ARG A 102 14.17 7.18 -2.15
N ARG A 103 13.00 6.86 -1.59
CA ARG A 103 12.77 5.74 -0.65
C ARG A 103 11.95 4.63 -1.29
N ARG A 104 11.96 3.45 -0.67
CA ARG A 104 11.20 2.26 -1.10
C ARG A 104 10.52 1.58 0.10
N PRO A 105 9.55 2.24 0.76
CA PRO A 105 8.80 1.60 1.84
C PRO A 105 7.92 0.47 1.30
N MET A 106 7.48 -0.41 2.19
CA MET A 106 6.41 -1.35 1.86
C MET A 106 5.12 -0.57 1.61
N ILE A 107 4.36 -0.96 0.58
CA ILE A 107 3.07 -0.33 0.25
C ILE A 107 1.98 -1.36 0.37
N VAL A 108 0.98 -1.06 1.19
CA VAL A 108 -0.16 -1.92 1.49
C VAL A 108 -1.42 -1.25 0.91
N PRO A 109 -1.80 -1.57 -0.34
CA PRO A 109 -3.03 -1.07 -0.94
C PRO A 109 -4.25 -1.88 -0.45
N THR A 110 -5.31 -1.18 -0.07
CA THR A 110 -6.61 -1.77 0.27
C THR A 110 -7.68 -1.15 -0.62
N VAL A 111 -8.44 -2.00 -1.30
CA VAL A 111 -9.58 -1.57 -2.13
C VAL A 111 -10.81 -2.20 -1.49
N VAL A 112 -11.77 -1.36 -1.13
CA VAL A 112 -13.06 -1.76 -0.57
C VAL A 112 -14.11 -1.49 -1.62
N GLU A 113 -14.91 -2.51 -1.92
CA GLU A 113 -16.04 -2.40 -2.84
C GLU A 113 -17.31 -2.09 -2.07
N VAL A 114 -18.15 -1.23 -2.65
CA VAL A 114 -19.54 -0.98 -2.23
C VAL A 114 -20.53 -1.27 -3.34
#